data_AF-A0AB37KBC3-F1
#
_entry.id   AF-A0AB37KBC3-F1
#
_cell.length_a   1.000
_cell.length_b   1.000
_cell.length_c   1.000
_cell.angle_alpha   90.00
_cell.angle_beta   90.00
_cell.angle_gamma   90.00
#
_symmetry.space_group_name_H-M   'P 1'
#
loop_
_entity.id
_entity.type
_entity.pdbx_description
1 polymer ?
#
loop_
_entity_poly.entity_id
_entity_poly.type
_entity_poly.pdbx_seq_one_letter_code
_entity_poly.pdbx_strand_id
1 'polypeptide(L)'
;MRTYCSRILFGALLLVIGIGYLGAALQLWDFTIFVPGWWTAFLILPAISSMLHYGLKISNLFFLLFGAYLLAYANEWITFRISWMLIGAVCCIYLGCRILFGKKVTYYEYKFF
;
A
#
# COMPACT_ATOMS: atom_id res chain seq x y z
N MET A 1 12.91 -28.58 -8.80
CA MET A 1 12.42 -28.88 -7.43
C MET A 1 12.05 -27.64 -6.58
N ARG A 2 12.31 -26.38 -6.99
CA ARG A 2 12.07 -25.17 -6.16
C ARG A 2 10.59 -24.76 -6.00
N THR A 3 9.71 -25.20 -6.91
CA THR A 3 8.29 -24.80 -6.95
C THR A 3 7.37 -25.64 -6.06
N TYR A 4 7.72 -26.90 -5.75
CA TYR A 4 6.89 -27.78 -4.92
C TYR A 4 6.97 -27.44 -3.43
N CYS A 5 8.19 -27.18 -2.91
CA CYS A 5 8.35 -26.70 -1.54
C CYS A 5 7.62 -25.37 -1.33
N SER A 6 7.63 -24.46 -2.32
CA SER A 6 6.90 -23.20 -2.23
C SER A 6 5.39 -23.40 -2.13
N ARG A 7 4.79 -24.32 -2.90
CA ARG A 7 3.35 -24.63 -2.82
C ARG A 7 2.95 -25.27 -1.49
N ILE A 8 3.73 -26.24 -1.01
CA ILE A 8 3.47 -26.93 0.26
C ILE A 8 3.60 -25.95 1.43
N LEU A 9 4.64 -25.09 1.43
CA LEU A 9 4.81 -24.05 2.44
C LEU A 9 3.65 -23.04 2.43
N PHE A 10 3.21 -22.62 1.24
CA PHE A 10 2.08 -21.67 1.13
C PHE A 10 0.75 -22.31 1.57
N GLY A 11 0.53 -23.57 1.21
CA GLY A 11 -0.64 -24.35 1.65
C GLY A 11 -0.65 -24.58 3.16
N ALA A 12 0.50 -24.93 3.75
CA ALA A 12 0.66 -25.06 5.19
C ALA A 12 0.44 -23.72 5.92
N LEU A 13 0.97 -22.63 5.38
CA LEU A 13 0.76 -21.28 5.91
C LEU A 13 -0.72 -20.89 5.90
N LEU A 14 -1.43 -21.14 4.80
CA LEU A 14 -2.88 -20.94 4.72
C LEU A 14 -3.65 -21.80 5.71
N LEU A 15 -3.25 -23.06 5.91
CA LEU A 15 -3.85 -23.96 6.88
C LEU A 15 -3.70 -23.44 8.32
N VAL A 16 -2.49 -23.02 8.71
CA VAL A 16 -2.22 -22.47 10.04
C VAL A 16 -3.03 -21.19 10.27
N ILE A 17 -3.08 -20.29 9.28
CA ILE A 17 -3.90 -19.08 9.34
C ILE A 17 -5.39 -19.45 9.51
N GLY A 18 -5.89 -20.38 8.71
CA GLY A 18 -7.28 -20.83 8.76
C GLY A 18 -7.67 -21.47 10.10
N ILE A 19 -6.82 -22.36 10.64
CA ILE A 19 -7.03 -22.99 11.95
C ILE A 19 -7.01 -21.95 13.06
N GLY A 20 -6.10 -20.98 13.00
CA GLY A 20 -6.06 -19.87 13.95
C GLY A 20 -7.36 -19.07 13.97
N TYR A 21 -7.89 -18.73 12.79
CA TYR A 21 -9.20 -18.05 12.67
C TYR A 21 -10.38 -18.92 13.13
N LEU A 22 -10.34 -20.22 12.86
CA LEU A 22 -11.40 -21.15 13.26
C LEU A 22 -11.43 -21.31 14.80
N GLY A 23 -10.27 -21.41 15.45
CA GLY A 23 -10.19 -21.42 16.91
C GLY A 23 -10.64 -20.10 17.55
N ALA A 24 -10.37 -18.97 16.92
CA ALA A 24 -10.89 -17.68 17.36
C ALA A 24 -12.42 -17.55 17.20
N ALA A 25 -12.98 -18.05 16.09
CA ALA A 25 -14.43 -18.09 15.88
C ALA A 25 -15.15 -18.99 16.90
N LEU A 26 -14.50 -20.07 17.33
CA LEU A 26 -15.00 -20.97 18.37
C LEU A 26 -14.72 -20.47 19.80
N GLN A 27 -14.19 -19.25 19.97
CA GLN A 27 -13.80 -18.67 21.27
C GLN A 27 -12.82 -19.54 22.07
N LEU A 28 -12.03 -20.40 21.40
CA LEU A 28 -11.02 -21.25 22.04
C LEU A 28 -9.75 -20.46 22.37
N TRP A 29 -9.43 -19.43 21.59
CA TRP A 29 -8.32 -18.51 21.80
C TRP A 29 -8.57 -17.18 21.08
N ASP A 30 -7.86 -16.11 21.46
CA ASP A 30 -7.85 -14.86 20.70
C ASP A 30 -6.74 -14.89 19.66
N PHE A 31 -7.09 -15.03 18.38
CA PHE A 31 -6.15 -15.03 17.27
C PHE A 31 -6.41 -13.89 16.30
N THR A 32 -5.52 -12.90 16.29
CA THR A 32 -5.62 -11.70 15.45
C THR A 32 -4.30 -11.45 14.70
N ILE A 33 -4.10 -12.12 13.57
CA ILE A 33 -2.93 -11.83 12.68
C ILE A 33 -3.03 -10.42 12.11
N PHE A 34 -4.25 -10.00 11.75
CA PHE A 34 -4.51 -8.71 11.14
C PHE A 34 -4.73 -7.64 12.20
N VAL A 35 -3.62 -7.12 12.73
CA VAL A 35 -3.59 -5.95 13.62
C VAL A 35 -4.28 -4.76 12.95
N PRO A 36 -4.95 -3.86 13.69
CA PRO A 36 -5.51 -2.64 13.11
C PRO A 36 -4.46 -1.88 12.26
N GLY A 37 -4.74 -1.73 10.96
CA GLY A 37 -3.84 -1.04 10.03
C GLY A 37 -2.75 -1.91 9.39
N TRP A 38 -2.76 -3.23 9.54
CA TRP A 38 -1.78 -4.14 8.90
C TRP A 38 -1.59 -3.92 7.39
N TRP A 39 -2.67 -3.56 6.68
CA TRP A 39 -2.64 -3.32 5.23
C TRP A 39 -1.75 -2.14 4.84
N THR A 40 -1.49 -1.21 5.75
CA THR A 40 -0.61 -0.07 5.50
C THR A 40 0.85 -0.51 5.32
N ALA A 41 1.21 -1.70 5.81
CA ALA A 41 2.51 -2.32 5.55
C ALA A 41 2.77 -2.49 4.03
N PHE A 42 1.74 -2.75 3.23
CA PHE A 42 1.87 -2.80 1.77
C PHE A 42 2.24 -1.46 1.14
N LEU A 43 1.98 -0.34 1.83
CA LEU A 43 2.36 1.00 1.39
C LEU A 43 3.76 1.36 1.91
N ILE A 44 4.03 1.05 3.17
CA ILE A 44 5.27 1.41 3.87
C ILE A 44 6.46 0.58 3.35
N LEU A 45 6.30 -0.75 3.21
CA LEU A 45 7.38 -1.65 2.81
C LEU A 45 8.02 -1.29 1.45
N PRO A 46 7.26 -1.10 0.35
CA PRO A 46 7.86 -0.71 -0.93
C PRO A 46 8.43 0.71 -0.88
N ALA A 47 7.85 1.62 -0.09
CA ALA A 47 8.40 2.97 0.07
C ALA A 47 9.78 2.94 0.75
N ILE A 48 9.93 2.20 1.85
CA ILE A 48 11.20 1.99 2.54
C ILE A 48 12.20 1.28 1.63
N SER A 49 11.80 0.17 1.01
CA SER A 49 12.65 -0.56 0.06
C SER A 49 13.15 0.37 -1.05
N SER A 50 12.27 1.19 -1.63
CA SER A 50 12.67 2.13 -2.67
C SER A 50 13.56 3.25 -2.14
N MET A 51 13.42 3.69 -0.90
CA MET A 51 14.31 4.70 -0.29
C MET A 51 15.71 4.15 -0.04
N LEU A 52 15.82 2.88 0.36
CA LEU A 52 17.10 2.21 0.55
C LEU A 52 17.87 2.02 -0.77
N HIS A 53 17.16 1.65 -1.85
CA HIS A 53 17.80 1.39 -3.14
C HIS A 53 18.03 2.64 -4.01
N TYR A 54 17.11 3.61 -3.98
CA TYR A 54 17.10 4.75 -4.91
C TYR A 54 17.18 6.12 -4.23
N GLY A 55 17.36 6.17 -2.91
CA GLY A 55 17.44 7.40 -2.12
C GLY A 55 16.10 8.05 -1.81
N LEU A 56 16.15 9.22 -1.17
CA LEU A 56 14.98 9.98 -0.73
C LEU A 56 14.27 10.68 -1.90
N LYS A 57 13.18 10.10 -2.38
CA LYS A 57 12.28 10.70 -3.37
C LYS A 57 11.02 11.25 -2.69
N ILE A 58 10.53 12.41 -3.16
CA ILE A 58 9.29 13.02 -2.66
C ILE A 58 8.10 12.04 -2.70
N SER A 59 7.99 11.23 -3.76
CA SER A 59 6.93 10.21 -3.88
C SER A 59 7.01 9.17 -2.77
N ASN A 60 8.21 8.65 -2.49
CA ASN A 60 8.39 7.62 -1.48
C ASN A 60 8.16 8.17 -0.08
N LEU A 61 8.61 9.39 0.17
CA LEU A 61 8.34 10.10 1.42
C LEU A 61 6.83 10.31 1.62
N PHE A 62 6.11 10.69 0.57
CA PHE A 62 4.66 10.84 0.60
C PHE A 62 3.97 9.50 0.96
N PHE A 63 4.33 8.40 0.28
CA PHE A 63 3.75 7.08 0.58
C PHE A 63 4.10 6.61 1.99
N LEU A 64 5.31 6.87 2.46
CA LEU A 64 5.73 6.51 3.81
C LEU A 64 4.96 7.29 4.87
N LEU A 65 4.85 8.62 4.73
CA LEU A 65 4.10 9.48 5.65
C LEU A 65 2.60 9.15 5.62
N PHE A 66 2.04 8.94 4.43
CA PHE A 66 0.64 8.58 4.28
C PHE A 66 0.35 7.20 4.90
N GLY A 67 1.24 6.22 4.70
CA GLY A 67 1.16 4.90 5.33
C GLY A 67 1.26 4.97 6.85
N ALA A 68 2.21 5.75 7.37
CA ALA A 68 2.37 5.96 8.82
C ALA A 68 1.14 6.64 9.44
N TYR A 69 0.56 7.64 8.76
CA TYR A 69 -0.68 8.28 9.18
C TYR A 69 -1.84 7.27 9.26
N LEU A 70 -2.02 6.45 8.23
CA LEU A 70 -3.07 5.43 8.20
C LEU A 70 -2.88 4.37 9.30
N LEU A 71 -1.64 3.98 9.58
CA LEU A 71 -1.33 3.03 10.65
C LEU A 71 -1.65 3.62 12.03
N ALA A 72 -1.25 4.87 12.27
CA ALA A 72 -1.55 5.60 13.50
C ALA A 72 -3.05 5.82 13.68
N TYR A 73 -3.78 6.13 12.60
CA TYR A 73 -5.23 6.27 12.62
C TYR A 73 -5.92 4.93 12.94
N ALA A 74 -5.47 3.83 12.33
CA ALA A 74 -6.04 2.51 12.57
C ALA A 74 -5.81 2.00 14.00
N ASN A 75 -4.74 2.44 14.67
CA ASN A 75 -4.46 2.10 16.07
C ASN A 75 -5.01 3.15 17.05
N GLU A 76 -5.84 4.10 16.58
CA GLU A 76 -6.40 5.22 17.36
C GLU A 76 -5.36 6.07 18.10
N TRP A 77 -4.10 6.07 17.64
CA TRP A 77 -3.04 6.92 18.21
C TRP A 77 -3.28 8.40 17.93
N ILE A 78 -4.03 8.70 16.86
CA ILE A 78 -4.32 10.05 16.41
C ILE A 78 -5.83 10.17 16.14
N THR A 79 -6.48 11.15 16.77
CA THR A 79 -7.93 11.44 16.60
C THR A 79 -8.24 12.21 15.31
N PHE A 80 -7.21 12.78 14.67
CA PHE A 80 -7.35 13.51 13.42
C PHE A 80 -7.75 12.58 12.27
N ARG A 81 -8.97 12.74 11.75
CA ARG A 81 -9.52 11.95 10.65
C ARG A 81 -9.50 12.74 9.35
N ILE A 82 -8.66 12.34 8.41
CA ILE A 82 -8.72 12.82 7.04
C ILE A 82 -9.95 12.22 6.38
N SER A 83 -10.85 13.07 5.92
CA SER A 83 -12.04 12.64 5.19
C SER A 83 -11.66 12.12 3.80
N TRP A 84 -12.36 11.08 3.33
CA TRP A 84 -12.18 10.52 2.00
C TRP A 84 -12.43 11.56 0.89
N MET A 85 -13.31 12.53 1.14
CA MET A 85 -13.53 13.69 0.25
C MET A 85 -12.27 14.55 0.09
N LEU A 86 -11.48 14.72 1.15
CA LEU A 86 -10.28 15.55 1.12
C LEU A 86 -9.17 14.87 0.32
N ILE A 87 -9.00 13.55 0.49
CA ILE A 87 -8.09 12.73 -0.34
C ILE A 87 -8.51 12.83 -1.81
N GLY A 88 -9.80 12.64 -2.11
CA GLY A 88 -10.33 12.77 -3.47
C GLY A 88 -10.08 14.16 -4.07
N ALA A 89 -10.30 15.22 -3.29
CA ALA A 89 -10.06 16.60 -3.73
C ALA A 89 -8.59 16.85 -4.05
N VAL A 90 -7.66 16.44 -3.16
CA VAL A 90 -6.21 16.58 -3.38
C VAL A 90 -5.76 15.79 -4.61
N CYS A 91 -6.25 14.55 -4.79
CA CYS A 91 -5.96 13.76 -5.99
C CYS A 91 -6.48 14.44 -7.27
N CYS A 92 -7.70 15.00 -7.23
CA CYS A 92 -8.27 15.72 -8.38
C CYS A 92 -7.43 16.95 -8.75
N ILE A 93 -7.04 17.77 -7.76
CA ILE A 93 -6.16 18.93 -7.97
C ILE A 93 -4.80 18.48 -8.55
N TYR A 94 -4.19 17.44 -8.00
CA TYR A 94 -2.93 16.90 -8.49
C TYR A 94 -3.02 16.43 -9.95
N LEU A 95 -4.06 15.67 -10.31
CA LEU A 95 -4.30 15.23 -11.68
C LEU A 95 -4.54 16.39 -12.63
N GLY A 96 -5.34 17.38 -12.21
CA GLY A 96 -5.58 18.62 -12.96
C GLY A 96 -4.29 19.38 -13.24
N CYS A 97 -3.45 19.59 -12.23
CA CYS A 97 -2.12 20.19 -12.40
C CYS A 97 -1.26 19.37 -13.37
N ARG A 98 -1.28 18.03 -13.27
CA ARG A 98 -0.49 17.18 -14.16
C ARG A 98 -0.92 17.29 -15.63
N ILE A 99 -2.21 17.48 -15.89
CA ILE A 99 -2.75 17.70 -17.24
C ILE A 99 -2.36 19.11 -17.75
N LEU A 100 -2.51 20.14 -16.91
CA LEU A 100 -2.19 21.53 -17.29
C LEU A 100 -0.70 21.75 -17.57
N PHE A 101 0.18 21.16 -16.77
CA PHE A 101 1.63 21.28 -16.92
C PHE A 101 2.28 20.08 -17.63
N GLY A 102 1.48 19.13 -18.11
CA GLY A 102 1.95 17.99 -18.88
C GLY A 102 2.56 18.46 -20.21
N LYS A 103 3.79 18.00 -20.52
CA LYS A 103 4.49 18.38 -21.75
C LYS A 103 3.59 18.17 -22.97
N LYS A 104 3.52 19.18 -23.85
CA LYS A 104 2.85 19.05 -25.15
C LYS A 104 3.56 17.94 -25.95
N VAL A 105 2.83 16.90 -26.31
CA VAL A 105 3.33 15.86 -27.23
C VAL A 105 3.39 16.50 -28.61
N THR A 106 4.60 16.84 -29.04
CA THR A 106 4.85 17.29 -30.43
C THR A 106 4.86 16.05 -31.31
N TYR A 107 3.85 15.91 -32.18
CA TYR A 107 3.85 14.89 -33.22
C TYR A 107 4.90 15.26 -34.26
N TYR A 108 5.84 14.35 -34.52
CA TYR A 108 6.73 14.46 -35.67
C TYR A 108 5.95 14.06 -36.92
N GLU A 109 5.72 15.01 -37.81
CA GLU A 109 5.28 14.75 -39.18
C GLU A 109 6.36 13.92 -39.89
N TYR A 110 6.07 12.65 -40.16
CA TYR A 110 6.90 11.83 -41.01
C TYR A 110 6.74 12.32 -42.46
N LYS A 111 7.63 13.21 -42.91
CA LYS A 111 7.82 13.45 -44.34
C LYS A 111 8.36 12.17 -44.97
N PHE A 112 7.47 11.39 -45.58
CA PHE A 112 7.84 10.39 -46.58
C PHE A 112 8.28 11.14 -47.83
N PHE A 113 9.54 10.94 -48.20
CA PHE A 113 10.10 11.30 -49.49
C PHE A 113 9.64 10.30 -50.55
#